data_AF-A0A1I8GDM6-F1
#
_entry.id   AF-A0A1I8GDM6-F1
#
_cell.length_a   1.000
_cell.length_b   1.000
_cell.length_c   1.000
_cell.angle_alpha   90.00
_cell.angle_beta   90.00
_cell.angle_gamma   90.00
#
_symmetry.space_group_name_H-M   'P 1'
#
loop_
_entity.id
_entity.type
_entity.pdbx_description
1 polymer ?
#
loop_
_entity_poly.entity_id
_entity_poly.type
_entity_poly.pdbx_seq_one_letter_code
_entity_poly.pdbx_strand_id
1 'polypeptide(L)'
;GTVHELTLKVLKFLQQLHDFGDTAHEILAREVILGRQQQQHGGRQQQQQQQQKEKDKVLGAYLSQTLANLLRTLDSRAEHYSDPALRAIFLLNNYRYVQNRLERDKMTATVQAYNYEAIKFFEEHQNKKSAELFKQRLSEKDKALIKEKFKSFNEEFQAVHKTQVNYSVPDPELRQDLIRENKAFLLDRYAMFRDKYANVPFTSKKDKYIKFTKDDVERMLDEFFRGV
;
A
#
# COMPACT_ATOMS: atom_id res chain seq x y z
N GLY A 1 -13.44 8.15 14.41
CA GLY A 1 -12.66 7.51 13.33
C GLY A 1 -11.80 8.48 12.53
N THR A 2 -11.54 9.71 12.97
CA THR A 2 -10.63 10.64 12.29
C THR A 2 -9.17 10.38 12.70
N VAL A 3 -8.21 11.12 12.10
CA VAL A 3 -6.80 11.06 12.51
C VAL A 3 -6.68 11.47 13.97
N HIS A 4 -6.02 10.64 14.77
CA HIS A 4 -5.85 10.83 16.20
C HIS A 4 -4.78 11.88 16.48
N GLU A 5 -4.99 12.70 17.50
CA GLU A 5 -4.07 13.78 17.89
C GLU A 5 -2.65 13.25 18.20
N LEU A 6 -2.56 12.07 18.82
CA LEU A 6 -1.29 11.36 19.06
C LEU A 6 -0.50 11.12 17.76
N THR A 7 -1.17 10.73 16.68
CA THR A 7 -0.55 10.53 15.37
C THR A 7 0.05 11.83 14.85
N LEU A 8 -0.66 12.95 15.01
CA LEU A 8 -0.17 14.28 14.63
C LEU A 8 1.06 14.68 15.48
N LYS A 9 0.98 14.50 16.79
CA LYS A 9 2.03 14.86 17.76
C LYS A 9 3.31 14.07 17.52
N VAL A 10 3.20 12.74 17.35
CA VAL A 10 4.36 11.88 17.10
C VAL A 10 4.99 12.19 15.76
N LEU A 11 4.21 12.38 14.69
CA LEU A 11 4.78 12.72 13.37
C LEU A 11 5.42 14.11 13.37
N LYS A 12 4.84 15.09 14.06
CA LYS A 12 5.47 16.42 14.23
C LYS A 12 6.79 16.32 15.00
N PHE A 13 6.84 15.48 16.04
CA PHE A 13 8.07 15.22 16.79
C PHE A 13 9.13 14.54 15.92
N LEU A 14 8.76 13.50 15.15
CA LEU A 14 9.69 12.81 14.23
C LEU A 14 10.23 13.75 13.15
N GLN A 15 9.39 14.65 12.63
CA GLN A 15 9.79 15.69 11.68
C GLN A 15 10.78 16.67 12.32
N GLN A 16 10.48 17.19 13.51
CA GLN A 16 11.39 18.08 14.23
C GLN A 16 12.73 17.39 14.52
N LEU A 17 12.71 16.13 14.96
CA LEU A 17 13.92 15.36 15.24
C LEU A 17 14.79 15.17 13.98
N HIS A 18 14.15 14.98 12.82
CA HIS A 18 14.81 14.91 11.53
C HIS A 18 15.40 16.27 11.10
N ASP A 19 14.62 17.35 11.25
CA ASP A 19 15.04 18.71 10.86
C ASP A 19 16.16 19.26 11.77
N PHE A 20 16.25 18.79 13.03
CA PHE A 20 17.32 19.11 13.98
C PHE A 20 18.49 18.11 13.94
N GLY A 21 18.69 17.44 12.80
CA GLY A 21 19.70 16.43 12.54
C GLY A 21 20.95 16.55 13.42
N ASP A 22 21.84 17.49 13.17
CA ASP A 22 23.18 17.49 13.79
C ASP A 22 23.16 17.45 15.35
N THR A 23 22.30 18.23 15.99
CA THR A 23 22.21 18.28 17.47
C THR A 23 21.51 17.05 18.05
N ALA A 24 20.45 16.57 17.40
CA ALA A 24 19.74 15.35 17.82
C ALA A 24 20.63 14.11 17.62
N HIS A 25 21.38 14.06 16.52
CA HIS A 25 22.38 13.03 16.26
C HIS A 25 23.47 13.04 17.34
N GLU A 26 23.95 14.19 17.77
CA GLU A 26 25.00 14.27 18.80
C GLU A 26 24.51 13.80 20.19
N ILE A 27 23.29 14.18 20.59
CA ILE A 27 22.71 13.77 21.88
C ILE A 27 22.37 12.28 21.90
N LEU A 28 21.66 11.78 20.87
CA LEU A 28 21.25 10.38 20.78
C LEU A 28 22.45 9.45 20.60
N ALA A 29 23.47 9.88 19.85
CA ALA A 29 24.67 9.11 19.68
C ALA A 29 25.56 9.13 20.94
N ARG A 30 25.55 10.19 21.76
CA ARG A 30 26.29 10.20 23.03
C ARG A 30 25.86 9.05 23.94
N GLU A 31 24.55 8.84 24.08
CA GLU A 31 23.97 7.75 24.88
C GLU A 31 24.36 6.35 24.37
N VAL A 32 24.55 6.17 23.05
CA VAL A 32 24.82 4.84 22.44
C VAL A 32 26.31 4.59 22.15
N ILE A 33 27.08 5.62 21.80
CA ILE A 33 28.51 5.54 21.46
C ILE A 33 29.37 5.45 22.73
N LEU A 34 28.97 6.07 23.85
CA LEU A 34 29.71 5.97 25.12
C LEU A 34 29.77 4.52 25.66
N GLY A 35 28.89 3.63 25.21
CA GLY A 35 28.93 2.20 25.55
C GLY A 35 29.88 1.34 24.70
N ARG A 36 30.48 1.86 23.63
CA ARG A 36 31.23 1.07 22.63
C ARG A 36 32.64 1.58 22.29
N GLN A 37 33.19 2.51 23.07
CA GLN A 37 34.59 2.93 22.90
C GLN A 37 35.56 1.91 23.50
N GLN A 38 35.71 0.75 22.86
CA GLN A 38 36.98 0.03 22.89
C GLN A 38 37.31 -0.50 21.49
N GLN A 39 38.43 0.04 20.96
CA GLN A 39 39.25 -0.46 19.84
C GLN A 39 38.78 -0.16 18.41
N GLN A 40 39.21 0.97 17.83
CA GLN A 40 39.47 1.07 16.38
C GLN A 40 40.66 1.99 16.07
N HIS A 41 41.71 1.43 15.47
CA HIS A 41 42.80 2.16 14.82
C HIS A 41 42.50 2.30 13.32
N GLY A 42 42.34 3.53 12.84
CA GLY A 42 42.11 3.85 11.42
C GLY A 42 42.40 5.33 11.13
N GLY A 43 42.61 5.70 9.86
CA GLY A 43 42.91 7.09 9.47
C GLY A 43 41.76 8.07 9.77
N ARG A 44 42.08 9.33 10.11
CA ARG A 44 41.10 10.36 10.57
C ARG A 44 39.87 10.52 9.66
N GLN A 45 40.04 10.43 8.34
CA GLN A 45 38.91 10.58 7.39
C GLN A 45 37.99 9.34 7.36
N GLN A 46 38.53 8.14 7.52
CA GLN A 46 37.73 6.91 7.60
C GLN A 46 36.98 6.82 8.93
N GLN A 47 37.61 7.23 10.03
CA GLN A 47 36.96 7.29 11.35
C GLN A 47 35.79 8.28 11.38
N GLN A 48 35.90 9.45 10.74
CA GLN A 48 34.81 10.43 10.66
C GLN A 48 33.61 9.91 9.85
N GLN A 49 33.84 9.28 8.69
CA GLN A 49 32.75 8.68 7.90
C GLN A 49 32.09 7.51 8.63
N GLN A 50 32.85 6.71 9.36
CA GLN A 50 32.33 5.56 10.10
C GLN A 50 31.52 6.00 11.33
N GLN A 51 31.97 7.03 12.05
CA GLN A 51 31.19 7.67 13.12
C GLN A 51 29.88 8.25 12.60
N GLN A 52 29.89 8.95 11.46
CA GLN A 52 28.66 9.50 10.88
C GLN A 52 27.67 8.38 10.54
N LYS A 53 28.12 7.30 9.90
CA LYS A 53 27.27 6.13 9.61
C LYS A 53 26.69 5.48 10.85
N GLU A 54 27.42 5.43 11.97
CA GLU A 54 26.89 4.91 13.24
C GLU A 54 25.84 5.82 13.86
N LYS A 55 26.06 7.15 13.81
CA LYS A 55 25.06 8.14 14.26
C LYS A 55 23.76 8.02 13.47
N ASP A 56 23.86 7.91 12.15
CA ASP A 56 22.71 7.75 11.25
C ASP A 56 21.92 6.46 11.58
N LYS A 57 22.61 5.36 11.88
CA LYS A 57 21.98 4.09 12.29
C LYS A 57 21.22 4.21 13.62
N VAL A 58 21.79 4.89 14.60
CA VAL A 58 21.15 5.08 15.92
C VAL A 58 19.89 5.91 15.78
N LEU A 59 19.94 7.00 15.02
CA LEU A 59 18.77 7.81 14.74
C LEU A 59 17.70 7.00 13.98
N GLY A 60 18.09 6.27 12.95
CA GLY A 60 17.20 5.38 12.20
C GLY A 60 16.48 4.38 13.12
N ALA A 61 17.21 3.70 14.01
CA ALA A 61 16.64 2.76 14.97
C ALA A 61 15.66 3.43 15.94
N TYR A 62 15.98 4.63 16.45
CA TYR A 62 15.11 5.38 17.35
C TYR A 62 13.80 5.82 16.66
N LEU A 63 13.90 6.35 15.44
CA LEU A 63 12.75 6.74 14.62
C LEU A 63 11.85 5.52 14.35
N SER A 64 12.43 4.38 13.94
CA SER A 64 11.69 3.14 13.70
C SER A 64 10.99 2.61 14.96
N GLN A 65 11.68 2.60 16.11
CA GLN A 65 11.08 2.14 17.36
C GLN A 65 9.92 3.04 17.81
N THR A 66 10.07 4.35 17.64
CA THR A 66 9.04 5.34 17.99
C THR A 66 7.80 5.17 17.12
N LEU A 67 8.00 4.96 15.81
CA LEU A 67 6.92 4.68 14.86
C LEU A 67 6.21 3.35 15.18
N ALA A 68 6.96 2.28 15.49
CA ALA A 68 6.39 1.01 15.89
C ALA A 68 5.53 1.13 17.17
N ASN A 69 6.00 1.90 18.15
CA ASN A 69 5.25 2.16 19.39
C ASN A 69 3.97 2.97 19.15
N LEU A 70 4.01 3.99 18.26
CA LEU A 70 2.80 4.70 17.84
C LEU A 70 1.78 3.74 17.24
N LEU A 71 2.20 2.85 16.35
CA LEU A 71 1.30 1.95 15.62
C LEU A 71 0.68 0.91 16.57
N ARG A 72 1.45 0.34 17.51
CA ARG A 72 0.91 -0.50 18.61
C ARG A 72 -0.09 0.25 19.49
N THR A 73 0.18 1.51 19.79
CA THR A 73 -0.72 2.35 20.60
C THR A 73 -2.04 2.61 19.87
N LEU A 74 -1.99 2.86 18.56
CA LEU A 74 -3.18 3.01 17.73
C LEU A 74 -3.99 1.73 17.68
N ASP A 75 -3.35 0.57 17.58
CA ASP A 75 -4.01 -0.73 17.65
C ASP A 75 -4.74 -0.95 18.97
N SER A 76 -4.06 -0.75 20.11
CA SER A 76 -4.66 -0.89 21.43
C SER A 76 -5.82 0.11 21.65
N ARG A 77 -5.69 1.34 21.15
CA ARG A 77 -6.81 2.31 21.22
C ARG A 77 -7.97 1.92 20.31
N ALA A 78 -7.69 1.30 19.17
CA ALA A 78 -8.73 0.85 18.27
C ALA A 78 -9.62 -0.23 18.93
N GLU A 79 -9.08 -1.05 19.83
CA GLU A 79 -9.84 -2.07 20.58
C GLU A 79 -10.94 -1.50 21.47
N HIS A 80 -10.86 -0.22 21.84
CA HIS A 80 -11.87 0.45 22.66
C HIS A 80 -13.11 0.87 21.86
N TYR A 81 -13.06 0.79 20.53
CA TYR A 81 -14.26 1.00 19.70
C TYR A 81 -15.09 -0.27 19.67
N SER A 82 -16.28 -0.22 20.28
CA SER A 82 -17.24 -1.33 20.29
C SER A 82 -17.77 -1.67 18.89
N ASP A 83 -17.86 -0.68 17.99
CA ASP A 83 -18.21 -0.88 16.58
C ASP A 83 -16.95 -1.23 15.76
N PRO A 84 -16.86 -2.46 15.20
CA PRO A 84 -15.69 -2.85 14.45
C PRO A 84 -15.53 -2.10 13.11
N ALA A 85 -16.59 -1.49 12.55
CA ALA A 85 -16.48 -0.67 11.35
C ALA A 85 -15.82 0.68 11.66
N LEU A 86 -16.23 1.30 12.77
CA LEU A 86 -15.60 2.52 13.27
C LEU A 86 -14.13 2.29 13.67
N ARG A 87 -13.82 1.12 14.24
CA ARG A 87 -12.45 0.66 14.50
C ARG A 87 -11.60 0.58 13.23
N ALA A 88 -12.16 0.02 12.15
CA ALA A 88 -11.53 -0.08 10.84
C ALA A 88 -11.17 1.30 10.27
N ILE A 89 -12.16 2.20 10.28
CA ILE A 89 -12.05 3.55 9.74
C ILE A 89 -11.00 4.35 10.52
N PHE A 90 -10.99 4.22 11.85
CA PHE A 90 -9.98 4.83 12.70
C PHE A 90 -8.56 4.39 12.34
N LEU A 91 -8.31 3.09 12.23
CA LEU A 91 -7.00 2.56 11.87
C LEU A 91 -6.59 2.99 10.46
N LEU A 92 -7.48 2.86 9.47
CA LEU A 92 -7.22 3.25 8.09
C LEU A 92 -6.80 4.72 7.97
N ASN A 93 -7.54 5.62 8.63
CA ASN A 93 -7.25 7.05 8.57
C ASN A 93 -5.91 7.40 9.21
N ASN A 94 -5.57 6.78 10.35
CA ASN A 94 -4.30 7.04 11.01
C ASN A 94 -3.10 6.46 10.25
N TYR A 95 -3.22 5.23 9.74
CA TYR A 95 -2.14 4.60 8.97
C TYR A 95 -1.88 5.31 7.64
N ARG A 96 -2.92 5.68 6.90
CA ARG A 96 -2.76 6.44 5.66
C ARG A 96 -2.14 7.82 5.92
N TYR A 97 -2.47 8.45 7.03
CA TYR A 97 -1.87 9.73 7.41
C TYR A 97 -0.37 9.59 7.72
N VAL A 98 0.01 8.53 8.47
CA VAL A 98 1.42 8.21 8.75
C VAL A 98 2.19 8.00 7.44
N GLN A 99 1.68 7.15 6.55
CA GLN A 99 2.33 6.84 5.28
C GLN A 99 2.53 8.11 4.43
N ASN A 100 1.47 8.89 4.20
CA ASN A 100 1.54 10.12 3.41
C ASN A 100 2.54 11.14 3.99
N ARG A 101 2.68 11.21 5.33
CA ARG A 101 3.63 12.12 5.97
C ARG A 101 5.07 11.67 5.79
N LEU A 102 5.34 10.37 5.93
CA LEU A 102 6.67 9.81 5.71
C LEU A 102 7.14 10.00 4.26
N GLU A 103 6.23 9.85 3.29
CA GLU A 103 6.51 10.09 1.87
C GLU A 103 6.79 11.57 1.57
N ARG A 104 5.96 12.48 2.10
CA ARG A 104 6.07 13.92 1.84
C ARG A 104 7.34 14.52 2.45
N ASP A 105 7.68 14.14 3.67
CA ASP A 105 8.77 14.75 4.42
C ASP A 105 10.15 14.16 4.03
N LYS A 106 10.22 13.34 2.96
CA LYS A 106 11.44 12.72 2.40
C LYS A 106 12.37 12.13 3.45
N MET A 107 11.82 11.55 4.51
CA MET A 107 12.59 10.90 5.58
C MET A 107 13.25 9.59 5.09
N THR A 108 13.52 9.44 3.80
CA THR A 108 13.51 8.19 3.08
C THR A 108 14.85 7.46 3.13
N ALA A 109 16.03 8.05 3.00
CA ALA A 109 17.25 7.22 2.87
C ALA A 109 17.62 6.42 4.15
N THR A 110 17.71 7.07 5.31
CA THR A 110 18.12 6.43 6.58
C THR A 110 16.97 5.71 7.26
N VAL A 111 15.75 6.25 7.14
CA VAL A 111 14.56 5.57 7.69
C VAL A 111 14.20 4.39 6.81
N GLN A 112 14.14 4.45 5.46
CA GLN A 112 13.74 3.31 4.60
C GLN A 112 14.57 2.03 4.83
N ALA A 113 15.87 2.14 5.10
CA ALA A 113 16.72 0.96 5.32
C ALA A 113 16.32 0.18 6.59
N TYR A 114 15.90 0.88 7.66
CA TYR A 114 15.37 0.26 8.88
C TYR A 114 13.82 0.13 8.86
N ASN A 115 13.13 0.91 8.02
CA ASN A 115 11.70 0.87 7.80
C ASN A 115 11.28 -0.30 6.92
N TYR A 116 12.15 -0.93 6.12
CA TYR A 116 11.72 -2.00 5.24
C TYR A 116 11.06 -3.16 6.00
N GLU A 117 11.62 -3.58 7.15
CA GLU A 117 11.00 -4.62 7.97
C GLU A 117 9.74 -4.15 8.70
N ALA A 118 9.72 -2.89 9.15
CA ALA A 118 8.56 -2.31 9.80
C ALA A 118 7.40 -2.12 8.80
N ILE A 119 7.66 -1.52 7.64
CA ILE A 119 6.73 -1.35 6.52
C ILE A 119 6.23 -2.71 6.03
N LYS A 120 7.11 -3.71 5.86
CA LYS A 120 6.70 -5.07 5.48
C LYS A 120 5.81 -5.72 6.55
N PHE A 121 6.17 -5.58 7.83
CA PHE A 121 5.32 -6.00 8.95
C PHE A 121 3.98 -5.26 8.93
N PHE A 122 3.96 -3.96 8.60
CA PHE A 122 2.75 -3.14 8.49
C PHE A 122 1.89 -3.49 7.27
N GLU A 123 2.47 -3.79 6.11
CA GLU A 123 1.76 -4.26 4.91
C GLU A 123 1.17 -5.65 5.13
N GLU A 124 1.91 -6.56 5.78
CA GLU A 124 1.42 -7.88 6.15
C GLU A 124 0.30 -7.81 7.20
N HIS A 125 0.40 -6.91 8.19
CA HIS A 125 -0.65 -6.68 9.18
C HIS A 125 -1.86 -5.93 8.60
N GLN A 126 -1.65 -4.96 7.70
CA GLN A 126 -2.70 -4.28 6.93
C GLN A 126 -3.50 -5.29 6.10
N ASN A 127 -2.82 -6.19 5.38
CA ASN A 127 -3.48 -7.20 4.55
C ASN A 127 -4.25 -8.23 5.39
N LYS A 128 -3.71 -8.66 6.53
CA LYS A 128 -4.40 -9.59 7.44
C LYS A 128 -5.61 -8.94 8.14
N LYS A 129 -5.44 -7.72 8.67
CA LYS A 129 -6.48 -7.03 9.45
C LYS A 129 -7.56 -6.40 8.55
N SER A 130 -7.22 -5.94 7.34
CA SER A 130 -8.21 -5.52 6.33
C SER A 130 -9.03 -6.71 5.84
N ALA A 131 -8.42 -7.88 5.62
CA ALA A 131 -9.15 -9.12 5.30
C ALA A 131 -10.07 -9.57 6.44
N GLU A 132 -9.67 -9.40 7.72
CA GLU A 132 -10.53 -9.66 8.87
C GLU A 132 -11.63 -8.61 9.10
N LEU A 133 -11.38 -7.34 8.76
CA LEU A 133 -12.38 -6.28 8.82
C LEU A 133 -13.41 -6.40 7.69
N PHE A 134 -13.02 -6.87 6.50
CA PHE A 134 -13.93 -7.27 5.45
C PHE A 134 -14.74 -8.55 5.76
N LYS A 135 -14.42 -9.27 6.87
CA LYS A 135 -15.31 -10.30 7.43
C LYS A 135 -16.46 -9.71 8.25
N GLN A 136 -16.50 -8.42 8.57
CA GLN A 136 -17.75 -7.81 9.00
C GLN A 136 -18.77 -7.94 7.86
N ARG A 137 -19.93 -8.53 8.16
CA ARG A 137 -20.97 -8.88 7.19
C ARG A 137 -21.24 -7.71 6.25
N LEU A 138 -20.83 -7.83 4.98
CA LEU A 138 -21.41 -7.04 3.91
C LEU A 138 -22.92 -7.12 4.03
N SER A 139 -23.59 -5.98 3.94
CA SER A 139 -25.04 -6.00 3.88
C SER A 139 -25.48 -6.80 2.65
N GLU A 140 -26.64 -7.45 2.70
CA GLU A 140 -27.15 -8.18 1.53
C GLU A 140 -27.31 -7.25 0.31
N LYS A 141 -27.50 -5.95 0.54
CA LYS A 141 -27.50 -4.91 -0.50
C LYS A 141 -26.12 -4.75 -1.15
N ASP A 142 -25.05 -4.68 -0.36
CA ASP A 142 -23.68 -4.56 -0.90
C ASP A 142 -23.28 -5.80 -1.69
N LYS A 143 -23.65 -6.98 -1.19
CA LYS A 143 -23.42 -8.24 -1.89
C LYS A 143 -24.17 -8.29 -3.21
N ALA A 144 -25.43 -7.85 -3.25
CA ALA A 144 -26.23 -7.77 -4.46
C ALA A 144 -25.60 -6.80 -5.48
N LEU A 145 -25.16 -5.62 -5.04
CA LEU A 145 -24.51 -4.64 -5.91
C LEU A 145 -23.20 -5.16 -6.52
N ILE A 146 -22.37 -5.86 -5.73
CA ILE A 146 -21.13 -6.47 -6.24
C ILE A 146 -21.45 -7.53 -7.29
N LYS A 147 -22.44 -8.41 -7.03
CA LYS A 147 -22.91 -9.42 -8.00
C LYS A 147 -23.39 -8.78 -9.30
N GLU A 148 -24.16 -7.70 -9.20
CA GLU A 148 -24.69 -6.96 -10.35
C GLU A 148 -23.57 -6.35 -11.18
N LYS A 149 -22.59 -5.69 -10.57
CA LYS A 149 -21.44 -5.12 -11.27
C LYS A 149 -20.64 -6.16 -12.05
N PHE A 150 -20.34 -7.30 -11.42
CA PHE A 150 -19.67 -8.40 -12.12
C PHE A 150 -20.52 -8.96 -13.26
N LYS A 151 -21.83 -9.09 -13.05
CA LYS A 151 -22.75 -9.59 -14.08
C LYS A 151 -22.80 -8.65 -15.28
N SER A 152 -23.01 -7.35 -15.07
CA SER A 152 -23.04 -6.33 -16.14
C SER A 152 -21.71 -6.28 -16.88
N PHE A 153 -20.57 -6.26 -16.17
CA PHE A 153 -19.26 -6.34 -16.83
C PHE A 153 -19.14 -7.58 -17.71
N ASN A 154 -19.52 -8.76 -17.21
CA ASN A 154 -19.41 -10.00 -17.98
C ASN A 154 -20.27 -9.97 -19.24
N GLU A 155 -21.51 -9.49 -19.15
CA GLU A 155 -22.45 -9.41 -20.27
C GLU A 155 -21.98 -8.40 -21.31
N GLU A 156 -21.59 -7.20 -20.87
CA GLU A 156 -21.13 -6.12 -21.75
C GLU A 156 -19.80 -6.47 -22.43
N PHE A 157 -18.82 -6.96 -21.67
CA PHE A 157 -17.52 -7.32 -22.23
C PHE A 157 -17.63 -8.47 -23.26
N GLN A 158 -18.44 -9.49 -22.97
CA GLN A 158 -18.69 -10.57 -23.93
C GLN A 158 -19.42 -10.08 -25.19
N ALA A 159 -20.38 -9.17 -25.06
CA ALA A 159 -21.08 -8.60 -26.21
C ALA A 159 -20.14 -7.75 -27.09
N VAL A 160 -19.29 -6.93 -26.46
CA VAL A 160 -18.27 -6.13 -27.16
C VAL A 160 -17.28 -7.04 -27.85
N HIS A 161 -16.70 -8.02 -27.15
CA HIS A 161 -15.76 -8.98 -27.73
C HIS A 161 -16.36 -9.71 -28.93
N LYS A 162 -17.55 -10.31 -28.77
CA LYS A 162 -18.27 -10.99 -29.85
C LYS A 162 -18.47 -10.12 -31.10
N THR A 163 -18.66 -8.82 -30.92
CA THR A 163 -18.86 -7.89 -32.03
C THR A 163 -17.53 -7.47 -32.65
N GLN A 164 -16.57 -7.05 -31.84
CA GLN A 164 -15.32 -6.44 -32.31
C GLN A 164 -14.32 -7.44 -32.90
N VAL A 165 -14.41 -8.74 -32.61
CA VAL A 165 -13.59 -9.76 -33.30
C VAL A 165 -13.94 -9.88 -34.80
N ASN A 166 -15.19 -9.59 -35.19
CA ASN A 166 -15.67 -9.67 -36.58
C ASN A 166 -15.43 -8.38 -37.37
N TYR A 167 -15.02 -7.29 -36.71
CA TYR A 167 -14.61 -6.09 -37.40
C TYR A 167 -13.26 -6.32 -38.06
N SER A 168 -13.04 -5.72 -39.22
CA SER A 168 -11.76 -5.81 -39.93
C SER A 168 -11.11 -4.44 -39.96
N VAL A 169 -9.89 -4.35 -39.43
CA VAL A 169 -9.00 -3.20 -39.63
C VAL A 169 -7.80 -3.70 -40.45
N PRO A 170 -7.76 -3.42 -41.76
CA PRO A 170 -6.74 -3.96 -42.66
C PRO A 170 -5.33 -3.44 -42.35
N ASP A 171 -5.24 -2.18 -41.90
CA ASP A 171 -3.98 -1.55 -41.51
C ASP A 171 -3.46 -2.15 -40.19
N PRO A 172 -2.28 -2.79 -40.19
CA PRO A 172 -1.77 -3.46 -39.01
C PRO A 172 -1.31 -2.51 -37.91
N GLU A 173 -0.81 -1.32 -38.23
CA GLU A 173 -0.35 -0.34 -37.24
C GLU A 173 -1.55 0.28 -36.52
N LEU A 174 -2.54 0.73 -37.28
CA LEU A 174 -3.79 1.25 -36.74
C LEU A 174 -4.51 0.21 -35.87
N ARG A 175 -4.54 -1.05 -36.30
CA ARG A 175 -5.12 -2.14 -35.52
C ARG A 175 -4.41 -2.33 -34.18
N GLN A 176 -3.08 -2.34 -34.17
CA GLN A 176 -2.29 -2.50 -32.95
C GLN A 176 -2.46 -1.30 -32.00
N ASP A 177 -2.51 -0.09 -32.53
CA ASP A 177 -2.73 1.12 -31.74
C ASP A 177 -4.11 1.11 -31.06
N LEU A 178 -5.16 0.74 -31.79
CA LEU A 178 -6.51 0.58 -31.23
C LEU A 178 -6.56 -0.50 -30.14
N ILE A 179 -5.89 -1.63 -30.34
CA ILE A 179 -5.82 -2.70 -29.31
C ILE A 179 -5.09 -2.18 -28.07
N ARG A 180 -3.95 -1.49 -28.25
CA ARG A 180 -3.17 -0.92 -27.15
C ARG A 180 -3.96 0.10 -26.35
N GLU A 181 -4.71 0.98 -27.01
CA GLU A 181 -5.58 1.96 -26.35
C GLU A 181 -6.72 1.29 -25.57
N ASN A 182 -7.38 0.28 -26.15
CA ASN A 182 -8.42 -0.50 -25.46
C ASN A 182 -7.86 -1.21 -24.22
N LYS A 183 -6.66 -1.81 -24.33
CA LYS A 183 -5.96 -2.43 -23.19
C LYS A 183 -5.64 -1.41 -22.10
N ALA A 184 -5.05 -0.27 -22.46
CA ALA A 184 -4.71 0.79 -21.52
C ALA A 184 -5.95 1.36 -20.82
N PHE A 185 -7.08 1.46 -21.53
CA PHE A 185 -8.32 1.95 -20.95
C PHE A 185 -8.94 0.95 -19.96
N LEU A 186 -8.94 -0.34 -20.30
CA LEU A 186 -9.74 -1.35 -19.60
C LEU A 186 -8.98 -2.14 -18.53
N LEU A 187 -7.72 -2.54 -18.79
CA LEU A 187 -7.02 -3.52 -17.97
C LEU A 187 -6.80 -3.05 -16.54
N ASP A 188 -6.34 -1.81 -16.35
CA ASP A 188 -6.07 -1.29 -14.99
C ASP A 188 -7.37 -1.09 -14.21
N ARG A 189 -8.43 -0.62 -14.88
CA ARG A 189 -9.75 -0.45 -14.26
C ARG A 189 -10.34 -1.80 -13.85
N TYR A 190 -10.24 -2.80 -14.71
CA TYR A 190 -10.74 -4.14 -14.43
C TYR A 190 -9.94 -4.82 -13.32
N ALA A 191 -8.61 -4.73 -13.35
CA ALA A 191 -7.74 -5.27 -12.31
C ALA A 191 -8.05 -4.65 -10.95
N MET A 192 -8.13 -3.32 -10.87
CA MET A 192 -8.52 -2.61 -9.64
C MET A 192 -9.90 -3.04 -9.12
N PHE A 193 -10.89 -3.16 -10.01
CA PHE A 193 -12.23 -3.62 -9.65
C PHE A 193 -12.21 -5.07 -9.12
N ARG A 194 -11.57 -5.97 -9.86
CA ARG A 194 -11.48 -7.40 -9.53
C ARG A 194 -10.76 -7.58 -8.19
N ASP A 195 -9.58 -7.01 -8.01
CA ASP A 195 -8.77 -7.24 -6.82
C ASP A 195 -9.42 -6.67 -5.56
N LYS A 196 -10.15 -5.56 -5.70
CA LYS A 196 -10.96 -4.98 -4.63
C LYS A 196 -12.05 -5.93 -4.12
N TYR A 197 -12.64 -6.76 -4.98
CA TYR A 197 -13.80 -7.59 -4.63
C TYR A 197 -13.53 -9.11 -4.66
N ALA A 198 -12.39 -9.56 -5.18
CA ALA A 198 -12.07 -10.98 -5.36
C ALA A 198 -12.00 -11.74 -4.03
N ASN A 199 -11.46 -11.12 -2.99
CA ASN A 199 -11.34 -11.71 -1.66
C ASN A 199 -12.53 -11.40 -0.74
N VAL A 200 -13.49 -10.62 -1.22
CA VAL A 200 -14.66 -10.19 -0.46
C VAL A 200 -15.71 -11.32 -0.44
N PRO A 201 -16.29 -11.69 0.72
CA PRO A 201 -17.28 -12.77 0.84
C PRO A 201 -18.69 -12.34 0.37
N PHE A 202 -18.81 -11.88 -0.88
CA PHE A 202 -20.07 -11.39 -1.44
C PHE A 202 -20.96 -12.51 -2.02
N THR A 203 -20.39 -13.68 -2.32
CA THR A 203 -21.09 -14.84 -2.88
C THR A 203 -20.36 -16.13 -2.52
N SER A 204 -21.09 -17.23 -2.40
CA SER A 204 -20.51 -18.58 -2.31
C SER A 204 -20.12 -19.14 -3.68
N LYS A 205 -20.70 -18.62 -4.78
CA LYS A 205 -20.45 -19.07 -6.15
C LYS A 205 -19.54 -18.06 -6.88
N LYS A 206 -18.26 -17.96 -6.50
CA LYS A 206 -17.35 -16.93 -7.05
C LYS A 206 -17.18 -17.03 -8.56
N ASP A 207 -17.00 -18.25 -9.08
CA ASP A 207 -16.75 -18.51 -10.51
C ASP A 207 -17.89 -18.07 -11.43
N LYS A 208 -19.12 -17.98 -10.89
CA LYS A 208 -20.26 -17.45 -11.64
C LYS A 208 -20.13 -15.96 -11.96
N TYR A 209 -19.48 -15.19 -11.08
CA TYR A 209 -19.42 -13.73 -11.15
C TYR A 209 -18.04 -13.24 -11.60
N ILE A 210 -16.95 -13.81 -11.06
CA ILE A 210 -15.59 -13.46 -11.44
C ILE A 210 -15.14 -14.41 -12.55
N LYS A 211 -15.63 -14.17 -13.77
CA LYS A 211 -15.39 -15.07 -14.91
C LYS A 211 -14.01 -14.92 -15.55
N PHE A 212 -13.43 -13.73 -15.47
CA PHE A 212 -12.22 -13.38 -16.18
C PHE A 212 -11.09 -13.03 -15.20
N THR A 213 -9.88 -13.44 -15.53
CA THR A 213 -8.65 -12.87 -14.99
C THR A 213 -8.25 -11.64 -15.80
N LYS A 214 -7.25 -10.88 -15.31
CA LYS A 214 -6.65 -9.80 -16.09
C LYS A 214 -6.13 -10.33 -17.42
N ASP A 215 -5.44 -11.46 -17.38
CA ASP A 215 -4.84 -12.11 -18.55
C ASP A 215 -5.90 -12.62 -19.53
N ASP A 216 -7.07 -13.07 -19.04
CA ASP A 216 -8.20 -13.44 -19.91
C ASP A 216 -8.71 -12.22 -20.69
N VAL A 217 -8.96 -11.11 -20.00
CA VAL A 217 -9.41 -9.86 -20.64
C VAL A 217 -8.38 -9.38 -21.65
N GLU A 218 -7.10 -9.43 -21.30
CA GLU A 218 -6.03 -9.04 -22.20
C GLU A 218 -5.98 -9.89 -23.48
N ARG A 219 -6.01 -11.22 -23.34
CA ARG A 219 -6.02 -12.14 -24.48
C ARG A 219 -7.24 -11.93 -25.38
N MET A 220 -8.40 -11.69 -24.79
CA MET A 220 -9.63 -11.40 -25.53
C MET A 220 -9.53 -10.07 -26.31
N LEU A 221 -8.89 -9.05 -25.75
CA LEU A 221 -8.64 -7.79 -26.47
C LEU A 221 -7.67 -7.97 -27.65
N ASP A 222 -6.71 -8.90 -27.56
CA ASP A 222 -5.79 -9.24 -28.66
C ASP A 222 -6.50 -9.90 -29.87
N GLU A 223 -7.75 -10.31 -29.71
CA GLU A 223 -8.57 -10.88 -30.77
C GLU A 223 -9.37 -9.83 -31.56
N PHE A 224 -9.38 -8.58 -31.10
CA PHE A 224 -10.17 -7.53 -31.74
C PHE A 224 -9.68 -7.22 -33.16
N PHE A 225 -10.63 -6.85 -34.02
CA PHE A 225 -10.39 -6.32 -35.37
C PHE A 225 -9.70 -7.29 -36.35
N ARG A 226 -9.73 -8.60 -36.06
CA ARG A 226 -9.13 -9.64 -36.92
C ARG A 226 -9.94 -9.89 -38.20
N GLY A 227 -11.25 -9.63 -38.17
CA GLY A 227 -12.12 -9.71 -39.34
C GLY A 227 -12.24 -11.11 -39.93
N VAL A 228 -12.31 -12.13 -39.05
CA VAL A 228 -12.51 -13.53 -39.45
C VAL A 228 -13.85 -13.70 -40.15
#